data_AF-A0A7J6LF62-F1
#
_entry.id   AF-A0A7J6LF62-F1
#
_cell.length_a   1.000
_cell.length_b   1.000
_cell.length_c   1.000
_cell.angle_alpha   90.00
_cell.angle_beta   90.00
_cell.angle_gamma   90.00
#
_symmetry.space_group_name_H-M   'P 1'
#
loop_
_entity.id
_entity.type
_entity.pdbx_description
1 polymer ?
#
loop_
_entity_poly.entity_id
_entity_poly.type
_entity_poly.pdbx_seq_one_letter_code
_entity_poly.pdbx_strand_id
1 'polypeptide(L)'
;FIAITVFGPIVDWSKSGFPLVHYQRKMTVVIQVPQLAEYVLSNPKFFPGLHNASQPRTSKGLQNLDPQRQLEAIWHAMSAYIQEILEAGRGVRIDHFGAFTFEPIVAPYGNPKNFRSSALRLRPCFVPDEKFKTTLRRYAGKEETPTRQGSIYQQGINVMYLNKVPIAAGLFLKTPVVADGVKALFKAVQDLSSRDYNLDLDFKFCRIQVLDGDLKAKFSPGLVLEAQKGAQNWPTREASSNPLPTLAQAMSTVPCEEPAAKCENNDSCNKAEAGGNKADDEVVEATNIGA
;
A
#
# COMPACT_ATOMS: atom_id res chain seq x y z
N PHE A 1 -5.61 -58.38 12.26
CA PHE A 1 -4.37 -59.11 12.56
C PHE A 1 -3.57 -59.31 11.28
N ILE A 2 -2.66 -58.39 10.96
CA ILE A 2 -1.43 -58.63 10.18
C ILE A 2 -0.42 -57.62 10.73
N ALA A 3 0.58 -58.11 11.47
CA ALA A 3 1.71 -57.31 11.96
C ALA A 3 2.87 -57.51 10.98
N ILE A 4 3.39 -56.43 10.42
CA ILE A 4 4.60 -56.45 9.60
C ILE A 4 5.73 -55.88 10.46
N THR A 5 6.61 -56.77 10.92
CA THR A 5 7.82 -56.44 11.66
C THR A 5 8.94 -56.20 10.64
N VAL A 6 9.41 -54.96 10.53
CA VAL A 6 10.62 -54.63 9.77
C VAL A 6 11.75 -54.40 10.78
N PHE A 7 12.66 -55.36 10.87
CA PHE A 7 13.94 -55.21 11.58
C PHE A 7 14.88 -54.38 10.69
N GLY A 8 15.12 -53.14 11.08
CA GLY A 8 16.26 -52.34 10.61
C GLY A 8 17.39 -52.37 11.65
N PRO A 9 18.67 -52.27 11.22
CA PRO A 9 19.80 -52.32 12.14
C PRO A 9 19.79 -51.13 13.11
N ILE A 10 20.00 -51.44 14.39
CA ILE A 10 20.27 -50.46 15.44
C ILE A 10 21.65 -49.88 15.17
N VAL A 11 21.69 -48.68 14.61
CA VAL A 11 22.91 -47.87 14.55
C VAL A 11 23.11 -47.28 15.94
N ASP A 12 24.14 -47.74 16.65
CA ASP A 12 24.54 -47.23 17.95
C ASP A 12 25.20 -45.85 17.78
N TRP A 13 24.43 -44.79 18.04
CA TRP A 13 24.85 -43.38 17.95
C TRP A 13 25.59 -42.88 19.22
N SER A 14 26.04 -43.76 20.12
CA SER A 14 26.57 -43.35 21.43
C SER A 14 27.98 -42.74 21.45
N LYS A 15 28.62 -42.50 20.28
CA LYS A 15 29.99 -41.94 20.22
C LYS A 15 30.17 -40.66 19.40
N SER A 16 29.12 -40.12 18.80
CA SER A 16 29.20 -38.79 18.18
C SER A 16 28.77 -37.75 19.19
N GLY A 17 29.73 -37.14 19.89
CA GLY A 17 29.54 -36.01 20.80
C GLY A 17 29.08 -34.73 20.10
N PHE A 18 27.94 -34.79 19.42
CA PHE A 18 27.26 -33.59 18.95
C PHE A 18 26.53 -32.97 20.14
N PRO A 19 26.82 -31.71 20.49
CA PRO A 19 26.08 -31.04 21.55
C PRO A 19 24.61 -31.05 21.14
N LEU A 20 23.75 -31.61 22.01
CA LEU A 20 22.30 -31.45 21.94
C LEU A 20 22.01 -29.96 22.08
N VAL A 21 22.03 -29.24 20.95
CA VAL A 21 21.57 -27.85 20.87
C VAL A 21 20.09 -27.90 21.23
N HIS A 22 19.81 -27.66 22.50
CA HIS A 22 18.46 -27.49 22.99
C HIS A 22 17.90 -26.29 22.25
N TYR A 23 17.15 -26.56 21.19
CA TYR A 23 16.38 -25.57 20.46
C TYR A 23 15.22 -25.17 21.38
N GLN A 24 15.53 -24.32 22.36
CA GLN A 24 14.56 -23.58 23.15
C GLN A 24 13.71 -22.83 22.13
N ARG A 25 12.51 -23.34 21.88
CA ARG A 25 11.53 -22.78 20.97
C ARG A 25 11.11 -21.44 21.57
N LYS A 26 11.84 -20.38 21.22
CA LYS A 26 11.55 -19.02 21.66
C LYS A 26 10.09 -18.76 21.27
N MET A 27 9.21 -18.56 22.24
CA MET A 27 7.82 -18.23 21.95
C MET A 27 7.82 -16.86 21.28
N THR A 28 7.75 -16.87 19.95
CA THR A 28 7.76 -15.65 19.17
C THR A 28 6.38 -15.03 19.24
N VAL A 29 6.29 -13.84 19.83
CA VAL A 29 5.08 -13.02 19.79
C VAL A 29 4.76 -12.70 18.33
N VAL A 30 3.51 -12.95 17.94
CA VAL A 30 3.00 -12.61 16.60
C VAL A 30 2.18 -11.33 16.72
N ILE A 31 2.61 -10.29 16.02
CA ILE A 31 1.96 -8.97 16.03
C ILE A 31 0.83 -8.98 14.99
N GLN A 32 -0.38 -8.64 15.42
CA GLN A 32 -1.54 -8.46 14.54
C GLN A 32 -1.86 -6.97 14.39
N VAL A 33 -2.87 -6.66 13.57
CA VAL A 33 -3.23 -5.28 13.22
C VAL A 33 -3.53 -4.39 14.45
N PRO A 34 -4.26 -4.83 15.49
CA PRO A 34 -4.47 -4.00 16.68
C PRO A 34 -3.16 -3.65 17.40
N GLN A 35 -2.26 -4.62 17.58
CA GLN A 35 -0.95 -4.40 18.19
C GLN A 35 -0.04 -3.54 17.31
N LEU A 36 -0.19 -3.62 15.98
CA LEU A 36 0.50 -2.74 15.04
C LEU A 36 0.02 -1.29 15.22
N ALA A 37 -1.28 -1.06 15.37
CA ALA A 37 -1.83 0.28 15.64
C ALA A 37 -1.35 0.83 16.98
N GLU A 38 -1.35 0.00 18.03
CA GLU A 38 -0.79 0.36 19.34
C GLU A 38 0.70 0.73 19.24
N TYR A 39 1.50 -0.05 18.51
CA TYR A 39 2.92 0.22 18.28
C TYR A 39 3.17 1.56 17.57
N VAL A 40 2.32 1.94 16.62
CA VAL A 40 2.38 3.25 15.95
C VAL A 40 2.13 4.36 16.97
N LEU A 41 1.07 4.24 17.77
CA LEU A 41 0.65 5.27 18.72
C LEU A 41 1.58 5.40 19.93
N SER A 42 2.24 4.32 20.35
CA SER A 42 3.25 4.37 21.41
C SER A 42 4.56 5.05 20.98
N ASN A 43 4.75 5.27 19.67
CA ASN A 43 5.99 5.78 19.07
C ASN A 43 5.77 7.02 18.18
N PRO A 44 5.12 8.10 18.66
CA PRO A 44 4.73 9.24 17.83
C PRO A 44 5.92 10.01 17.23
N LYS A 45 7.11 9.90 17.84
CA LYS A 45 8.36 10.47 17.31
C LYS A 45 8.80 9.79 16.01
N PHE A 46 8.58 8.48 15.90
CA PHE A 46 8.98 7.69 14.72
C PHE A 46 7.87 7.68 13.64
N PHE A 47 6.62 7.83 14.07
CA PHE A 47 5.42 7.85 13.23
C PHE A 47 4.64 9.16 13.42
N PRO A 48 5.17 10.31 12.99
CA PRO A 48 4.46 11.57 13.09
C PRO A 48 3.29 11.63 12.09
N GLY A 49 2.22 12.33 12.46
CA GLY A 49 1.11 12.62 11.57
C GLY A 49 -0.17 12.95 12.31
N LEU A 50 -1.21 13.35 11.57
CA LEU A 50 -2.51 13.72 12.12
C LEU A 50 -3.25 12.53 12.76
N HIS A 51 -2.84 11.30 12.45
CA HIS A 51 -3.44 10.09 12.99
C HIS A 51 -3.20 9.87 14.50
N ASN A 52 -2.22 10.57 15.10
CA ASN A 52 -1.87 10.44 16.52
C ASN A 52 -2.87 11.10 17.48
N ALA A 53 -3.81 11.88 16.96
CA ALA A 53 -4.87 12.53 17.74
C ALA A 53 -6.24 12.17 17.17
N SER A 54 -7.26 12.22 18.03
CA SER A 54 -8.66 12.04 17.63
C SER A 54 -9.06 13.16 16.66
N GLN A 55 -9.40 12.82 15.42
CA GLN A 55 -9.78 13.79 14.40
C GLN A 55 -11.31 13.93 14.29
N PRO A 56 -11.82 15.16 14.06
CA PRO A 56 -13.24 15.36 13.83
C PRO A 56 -13.68 14.71 12.52
N ARG A 57 -14.87 14.10 12.54
CA ARG A 57 -15.50 13.55 11.33
C ARG A 57 -15.97 14.68 10.41
N THR A 58 -15.93 14.44 9.10
CA THR A 58 -16.46 15.38 8.10
C THR A 58 -17.98 15.42 8.08
N SER A 59 -18.65 14.35 8.52
CA SER A 59 -20.10 14.29 8.67
C SER A 59 -20.55 14.82 10.04
N LYS A 60 -21.64 15.61 10.05
CA LYS A 60 -22.22 16.17 11.28
C LYS A 60 -22.90 15.07 12.10
N GLY A 61 -22.67 15.05 13.41
CA GLY A 61 -23.33 14.14 14.35
C GLY A 61 -22.65 12.79 14.58
N LEU A 62 -21.54 12.50 13.88
CA LEU A 62 -20.72 11.34 14.19
C LEU A 62 -19.73 11.68 15.31
N GLN A 63 -19.56 10.76 16.26
CA GLN A 63 -18.54 10.86 17.29
C GLN A 63 -17.13 10.76 16.68
N ASN A 64 -16.20 11.48 17.29
CA ASN A 64 -14.78 11.37 16.94
C ASN A 64 -14.27 9.97 17.30
N LEU A 65 -13.36 9.44 16.48
CA LEU A 65 -12.71 8.19 16.80
C LEU A 65 -11.52 8.43 17.70
N ASP A 66 -11.39 7.57 18.71
CA ASP A 66 -10.12 7.34 19.39
C ASP A 66 -9.01 6.99 18.37
N PRO A 67 -7.75 7.48 18.55
CA PRO A 67 -6.67 7.25 17.60
C PRO A 67 -6.43 5.77 17.23
N GLN A 68 -6.59 4.84 18.18
CA GLN A 68 -6.41 3.42 17.91
C GLN A 68 -7.51 2.91 16.98
N ARG A 69 -8.78 3.19 17.34
CA ARG A 69 -9.92 2.85 16.50
C ARG A 69 -9.86 3.52 15.13
N GLN A 70 -9.27 4.72 15.04
CA GLN A 70 -9.05 5.42 13.79
C GLN A 70 -8.08 4.66 12.87
N LEU A 71 -6.95 4.19 13.38
CA LEU A 71 -5.99 3.39 12.61
C LEU A 71 -6.57 2.03 12.18
N GLU A 72 -7.28 1.35 13.08
CA GLU A 72 -7.97 0.10 12.76
C GLU A 72 -9.05 0.30 11.69
N ALA A 73 -9.85 1.37 11.79
CA ALA A 73 -10.85 1.72 10.78
C ALA A 73 -10.20 2.04 9.43
N ILE A 74 -9.08 2.77 9.41
CA ILE A 74 -8.27 3.01 8.21
C ILE A 74 -7.82 1.69 7.59
N TRP A 75 -7.29 0.76 8.39
CA TRP A 75 -6.86 -0.56 7.91
C TRP A 75 -8.01 -1.34 7.26
N HIS A 76 -9.16 -1.41 7.93
CA HIS A 76 -10.32 -2.15 7.43
C HIS A 76 -10.91 -1.54 6.15
N ALA A 77 -11.05 -0.21 6.09
CA ALA A 77 -11.55 0.48 4.90
C ALA A 77 -10.58 0.36 3.73
N MET A 78 -9.28 0.47 3.98
CA MET A 78 -8.23 0.23 2.98
C MET A 78 -8.29 -1.19 2.45
N SER A 79 -8.42 -2.18 3.31
CA SER A 79 -8.50 -3.59 2.92
C SER A 79 -9.72 -3.87 2.03
N ALA A 80 -10.88 -3.32 2.37
CA ALA A 80 -12.09 -3.42 1.55
C ALA A 80 -11.91 -2.75 0.18
N TYR A 81 -11.28 -1.57 0.14
CA TYR A 81 -11.00 -0.87 -1.11
C TYR A 81 -10.03 -1.63 -2.02
N ILE A 82 -8.96 -2.21 -1.44
CA ILE A 82 -8.01 -3.04 -2.22
C ILE A 82 -8.72 -4.28 -2.77
N GLN A 83 -9.57 -4.93 -1.95
CA GLN A 83 -10.37 -6.06 -2.39
C GLN A 83 -11.22 -5.71 -3.62
N GLU A 84 -11.96 -4.60 -3.59
CA GLU A 84 -12.78 -4.14 -4.72
C GLU A 84 -11.95 -3.94 -6.01
N ILE A 85 -10.74 -3.37 -5.88
CA ILE A 85 -9.86 -3.19 -7.04
C ILE A 85 -9.37 -4.54 -7.59
N LEU A 86 -8.98 -5.46 -6.71
CA LEU A 86 -8.52 -6.80 -7.08
C LEU A 86 -9.64 -7.64 -7.70
N GLU A 87 -10.87 -7.54 -7.19
CA GLU A 87 -12.06 -8.19 -7.78
C GLU A 87 -12.37 -7.67 -9.19
N ALA A 88 -12.01 -6.42 -9.50
CA ALA A 88 -12.03 -5.89 -10.87
C ALA A 88 -10.89 -6.41 -11.78
N GLY A 89 -10.04 -7.32 -11.26
CA GLY A 89 -8.87 -7.89 -11.93
C GLY A 89 -7.63 -6.98 -11.94
N ARG A 90 -7.68 -5.80 -11.32
CA ARG A 90 -6.61 -4.80 -11.35
C ARG A 90 -5.68 -4.98 -10.16
N GLY A 91 -4.40 -4.62 -10.30
CA GLY A 91 -3.45 -4.67 -9.20
C GLY A 91 -3.45 -3.39 -8.38
N VAL A 92 -2.99 -3.46 -7.13
CA VAL A 92 -2.79 -2.31 -6.25
C VAL A 92 -1.39 -2.32 -5.66
N ARG A 93 -0.67 -1.20 -5.78
CA ARG A 93 0.63 -0.96 -5.14
C ARG A 93 0.46 -0.07 -3.90
N ILE A 94 1.11 -0.51 -2.82
CA ILE A 94 1.25 0.22 -1.57
C ILE A 94 2.72 0.58 -1.39
N ASP A 95 2.98 1.87 -1.23
CA ASP A 95 4.34 2.39 -1.09
C ASP A 95 5.05 1.78 0.12
N HIS A 96 6.31 1.38 -0.09
CA HIS A 96 7.20 0.77 0.92
C HIS A 96 6.72 -0.56 1.52
N PHE A 97 5.66 -1.15 0.96
CA PHE A 97 5.15 -2.45 1.40
C PHE A 97 5.21 -3.48 0.25
N GLY A 98 4.51 -3.21 -0.84
CA GLY A 98 4.47 -4.13 -1.98
C GLY A 98 3.26 -3.91 -2.88
N ALA A 99 3.06 -4.82 -3.81
CA ALA A 99 1.94 -4.81 -4.74
C ALA A 99 1.14 -6.11 -4.64
N PHE A 100 -0.17 -5.96 -4.49
CA PHE A 100 -1.13 -7.02 -4.75
C PHE A 100 -1.43 -7.03 -6.24
N THR A 101 -1.10 -8.13 -6.90
CA THR A 101 -1.24 -8.24 -8.35
C THR A 101 -1.68 -9.65 -8.72
N PHE A 102 -1.82 -9.89 -10.02
CA PHE A 102 -2.09 -11.20 -10.56
C PHE A 102 -0.91 -11.67 -11.40
N GLU A 103 -0.72 -12.96 -11.47
CA GLU A 103 0.12 -13.61 -12.47
C GLU A 103 -0.81 -14.35 -13.42
N PRO A 104 -0.78 -14.04 -14.72
CA PRO A 104 -1.60 -14.74 -15.68
C PRO A 104 -0.93 -16.07 -16.03
N ILE A 105 -1.63 -17.16 -15.76
CA ILE A 105 -1.27 -18.52 -16.12
C ILE A 105 -2.02 -18.86 -17.40
N VAL A 106 -1.28 -18.98 -18.50
CA VAL A 106 -1.84 -19.43 -19.78
C VAL A 106 -1.83 -20.95 -19.79
N ALA A 107 -2.99 -21.58 -20.00
CA ALA A 107 -3.07 -23.04 -20.17
C ALA A 107 -2.23 -23.48 -21.40
N PRO A 108 -1.75 -24.73 -21.46
CA PRO A 108 -0.82 -25.20 -22.50
C PRO A 108 -1.29 -24.99 -23.96
N TYR A 109 -2.61 -24.91 -24.17
CA TYR A 109 -3.24 -24.72 -25.48
C TYR A 109 -3.73 -23.29 -25.73
N GLY A 110 -3.50 -22.37 -24.78
CA GLY A 110 -3.90 -20.97 -24.90
C GLY A 110 -2.91 -20.17 -25.74
N ASN A 111 -3.42 -19.27 -26.58
CA ASN A 111 -2.56 -18.31 -27.28
C ASN A 111 -2.06 -17.26 -26.27
N PRO A 112 -0.75 -17.16 -25.99
CA PRO A 112 -0.20 -16.24 -24.99
C PRO A 112 -0.37 -14.76 -25.39
N LYS A 113 -0.74 -14.48 -26.66
CA LYS A 113 -1.09 -13.13 -27.13
C LYS A 113 -2.56 -12.76 -26.87
N ASN A 114 -3.43 -13.74 -26.62
CA ASN A 114 -4.87 -13.54 -26.37
C ASN A 114 -5.23 -13.84 -24.91
N PHE A 115 -5.06 -12.84 -24.05
CA PHE A 115 -5.43 -12.84 -22.62
C PHE A 115 -6.93 -13.02 -22.34
N ARG A 116 -7.77 -13.07 -23.35
CA ARG A 116 -9.23 -13.22 -23.21
C ARG A 116 -9.73 -14.63 -23.49
N SER A 117 -8.84 -15.52 -23.91
CA SER A 117 -9.24 -16.92 -24.10
C SER A 117 -9.59 -17.53 -22.75
N SER A 118 -10.54 -18.47 -22.74
CA SER A 118 -10.87 -19.31 -21.58
C SER A 118 -9.67 -20.07 -21.00
N ALA A 119 -8.53 -20.05 -21.71
CA ALA A 119 -7.25 -20.60 -21.29
C ALA A 119 -6.45 -19.67 -20.34
N LEU A 120 -6.84 -18.41 -20.12
CA LEU A 120 -6.16 -17.53 -19.17
C LEU A 120 -6.73 -17.70 -17.76
N ARG A 121 -5.87 -18.06 -16.80
CA ARG A 121 -6.19 -18.08 -15.37
C ARG A 121 -5.38 -17.05 -14.63
N LEU A 122 -6.02 -16.22 -13.81
CA LEU A 122 -5.31 -15.29 -12.93
C LEU A 122 -4.97 -15.96 -11.60
N ARG A 123 -3.69 -15.93 -11.21
CA ARG A 123 -3.23 -16.33 -9.88
C ARG A 123 -2.90 -15.07 -9.08
N PRO A 124 -3.56 -14.79 -7.96
CA PRO A 124 -3.18 -13.65 -7.12
C PRO A 124 -1.79 -13.90 -6.52
N CYS A 125 -0.98 -12.85 -6.48
CA CYS A 125 0.34 -12.85 -5.87
C CYS A 125 0.62 -11.54 -5.15
N PHE A 126 1.54 -11.59 -4.19
CA PHE A 126 2.01 -10.42 -3.46
C PHE A 126 3.49 -10.22 -3.74
N VAL A 127 3.81 -9.09 -4.37
CA VAL A 127 5.18 -8.73 -4.72
C VAL A 127 5.68 -7.72 -3.69
N PRO A 128 6.59 -8.09 -2.76
CA PRO A 128 7.10 -7.15 -1.77
C PRO A 128 7.91 -6.02 -2.43
N ASP A 129 7.82 -4.81 -1.90
CA ASP A 129 8.63 -3.67 -2.34
C ASP A 129 10.12 -3.92 -2.02
N GLU A 130 11.03 -3.34 -2.79
CA GLU A 130 12.48 -3.60 -2.63
C GLU A 130 12.97 -3.29 -1.21
N LYS A 131 12.52 -2.16 -0.63
CA LYS A 131 12.86 -1.77 0.74
C LYS A 131 12.27 -2.69 1.81
N PHE A 132 11.13 -3.32 1.53
CA PHE A 132 10.55 -4.31 2.44
C PHE A 132 11.26 -5.66 2.29
N LYS A 133 11.60 -6.04 1.06
CA LYS A 133 12.34 -7.26 0.73
C LYS A 133 13.69 -7.35 1.45
N THR A 134 14.42 -6.24 1.61
CA THR A 134 15.69 -6.23 2.36
C THR A 134 15.55 -6.59 3.84
N THR A 135 14.35 -6.41 4.42
CA THR A 135 14.07 -6.82 5.81
C THR A 135 13.78 -8.32 5.93
N LEU A 136 13.45 -8.99 4.83
CA LEU A 136 13.01 -10.39 4.78
C LEU A 136 14.18 -11.33 4.44
N ARG A 137 15.03 -11.63 5.42
CA ARG A 137 16.30 -12.38 5.21
C ARG A 137 16.13 -13.79 4.64
N ARG A 138 14.98 -14.44 4.89
CA ARG A 138 14.70 -15.82 4.46
C ARG A 138 13.80 -15.89 3.23
N TYR A 139 13.31 -14.74 2.76
CA TYR A 139 12.42 -14.71 1.61
C TYR A 139 13.18 -15.05 0.33
N ALA A 140 12.90 -16.22 -0.22
CA ALA A 140 13.60 -16.77 -1.39
C ALA A 140 13.22 -16.11 -2.74
N GLY A 141 12.43 -15.04 -2.75
CA GLY A 141 12.01 -14.39 -4.00
C GLY A 141 11.03 -15.22 -4.85
N LYS A 142 10.35 -16.21 -4.26
CA LYS A 142 9.55 -17.20 -5.00
C LYS A 142 8.40 -16.63 -5.83
N GLU A 143 7.91 -15.43 -5.52
CA GLU A 143 6.83 -14.76 -6.28
C GLU A 143 7.32 -13.68 -7.25
N GLU A 144 8.60 -13.70 -7.63
CA GLU A 144 9.12 -12.80 -8.65
C GLU A 144 8.53 -13.13 -10.02
N THR A 145 7.56 -12.33 -10.47
CA THR A 145 7.14 -12.29 -11.88
C THR A 145 8.41 -12.12 -12.71
N PRO A 146 8.71 -13.01 -13.67
CA PRO A 146 9.96 -12.96 -14.40
C PRO A 146 10.10 -11.59 -15.07
N THR A 147 11.19 -10.87 -14.73
CA THR A 147 11.57 -9.55 -15.27
C THR A 147 12.01 -9.66 -16.73
N ARG A 148 11.25 -10.37 -17.57
CA ARG A 148 11.49 -10.36 -19.01
C ARG A 148 10.92 -9.05 -19.55
N GLN A 149 11.82 -8.11 -19.88
CA GLN A 149 11.50 -6.92 -20.67
C GLN A 149 10.82 -7.35 -21.97
N GLY A 150 9.68 -6.74 -22.30
CA GLY A 150 8.86 -7.12 -23.45
C GLY A 150 7.98 -8.35 -23.23
N SER A 151 7.94 -8.89 -22.01
CA SER A 151 6.99 -9.96 -21.72
C SER A 151 5.57 -9.43 -21.69
N ILE A 152 4.72 -10.18 -22.36
CA ILE A 152 3.28 -9.98 -22.46
C ILE A 152 2.62 -9.83 -21.07
N TYR A 153 3.31 -10.27 -20.01
CA TYR A 153 2.96 -10.15 -18.59
C TYR A 153 2.95 -8.70 -18.05
N GLN A 154 3.74 -7.78 -18.62
CA GLN A 154 3.74 -6.36 -18.22
C GLN A 154 2.61 -5.55 -18.88
N GLN A 155 2.03 -6.05 -19.97
CA GLN A 155 1.11 -5.28 -20.81
C GLN A 155 -0.37 -5.40 -20.39
N GLY A 156 -0.71 -6.29 -19.46
CA GLY A 156 -2.09 -6.60 -19.12
C GLY A 156 -2.55 -6.17 -17.73
N ILE A 157 -1.69 -6.19 -16.72
CA ILE A 157 -2.15 -5.98 -15.34
C ILE A 157 -1.94 -4.53 -14.95
N ASN A 158 -3.03 -3.78 -15.00
CA ASN A 158 -3.07 -2.39 -14.57
C ASN A 158 -2.90 -2.33 -13.05
N VAL A 159 -1.65 -2.18 -12.60
CA VAL A 159 -1.32 -1.95 -11.19
C VAL A 159 -1.45 -0.44 -10.93
N MET A 160 -2.39 -0.05 -10.09
CA MET A 160 -2.57 1.34 -9.67
C MET A 160 -1.99 1.58 -8.27
N TYR A 161 -1.60 2.81 -7.99
CA TYR A 161 -1.26 3.21 -6.62
C TYR A 161 -2.50 3.28 -5.74
N LEU A 162 -2.34 2.97 -4.46
CA LEU A 162 -3.42 3.04 -3.48
C LEU A 162 -3.99 4.46 -3.37
N ASN A 163 -5.20 4.66 -3.90
CA ASN A 163 -5.91 5.93 -3.79
C ASN A 163 -6.55 6.08 -2.39
N LYS A 164 -6.17 7.13 -1.68
CA LYS A 164 -6.59 7.41 -0.30
C LYS A 164 -7.94 8.15 -0.21
N VAL A 165 -8.38 8.77 -1.30
CA VAL A 165 -9.63 9.55 -1.35
C VAL A 165 -10.88 8.69 -1.05
N PRO A 166 -11.12 7.54 -1.70
CA PRO A 166 -12.29 6.72 -1.42
C PRO A 166 -12.26 6.13 0.01
N ILE A 167 -11.07 5.81 0.52
CA ILE A 167 -10.88 5.34 1.90
C ILE A 167 -11.28 6.43 2.89
N ALA A 168 -10.84 7.68 2.66
CA ALA A 168 -11.19 8.83 3.49
C ALA A 168 -12.69 9.17 3.43
N ALA A 169 -13.29 9.10 2.24
CA ALA A 169 -14.72 9.31 2.05
C ALA A 169 -15.55 8.26 2.80
N GLY A 170 -15.20 6.97 2.69
CA GLY A 170 -15.91 5.88 3.38
C GLY A 170 -15.82 5.96 4.91
N LEU A 171 -14.78 6.62 5.44
CA LEU A 171 -14.60 6.82 6.88
C LEU A 171 -15.10 8.18 7.37
N PHE A 172 -15.56 9.08 6.51
CA PHE A 172 -15.83 10.48 6.88
C PHE A 172 -14.63 11.14 7.59
N LEU A 173 -13.41 10.88 7.11
CA LEU A 173 -12.18 11.49 7.60
C LEU A 173 -11.58 12.41 6.54
N LYS A 174 -10.73 13.34 6.96
CA LYS A 174 -9.93 14.14 6.03
C LYS A 174 -8.87 13.25 5.37
N THR A 175 -8.69 13.38 4.05
CA THR A 175 -7.66 12.68 3.28
C THR A 175 -6.26 12.69 3.90
N PRO A 176 -5.72 13.82 4.44
CA PRO A 176 -4.39 13.82 5.07
C PRO A 176 -4.29 12.90 6.29
N VAL A 177 -5.36 12.73 7.07
CA VAL A 177 -5.37 11.83 8.24
C VAL A 177 -5.19 10.38 7.80
N VAL A 178 -5.92 9.98 6.75
CA VAL A 178 -5.81 8.65 6.16
C VAL A 178 -4.45 8.46 5.50
N ALA A 179 -3.94 9.48 4.81
CA ALA A 179 -2.64 9.43 4.18
C ALA A 179 -1.50 9.19 5.17
N ASP A 180 -1.52 9.92 6.29
CA ASP A 180 -0.55 9.76 7.37
C ASP A 180 -0.71 8.42 8.08
N GLY A 181 -1.94 7.99 8.36
CA GLY A 181 -2.22 6.71 9.03
C GLY A 181 -1.75 5.51 8.21
N VAL A 182 -2.05 5.48 6.90
CA VAL A 182 -1.56 4.43 5.99
C VAL A 182 -0.03 4.41 5.95
N LYS A 183 0.60 5.59 5.82
CA LYS A 183 2.07 5.71 5.80
C LYS A 183 2.69 5.20 7.11
N ALA A 184 2.10 5.54 8.25
CA ALA A 184 2.58 5.12 9.56
C ALA A 184 2.46 3.60 9.76
N LEU A 185 1.32 3.01 9.39
CA LEU A 185 1.09 1.56 9.50
C LEU A 185 2.12 0.75 8.70
N PHE A 186 2.35 1.09 7.43
CA PHE A 186 3.32 0.35 6.61
C PHE A 186 4.77 0.62 6.97
N LYS A 187 5.09 1.84 7.44
CA LYS A 187 6.41 2.12 8.01
C LYS A 187 6.66 1.28 9.28
N ALA A 188 5.64 1.11 10.13
CA ALA A 188 5.72 0.26 11.31
C ALA A 188 5.89 -1.22 10.95
N VAL A 189 5.21 -1.71 9.91
CA VAL A 189 5.43 -3.08 9.37
C VAL A 189 6.90 -3.28 8.97
N GLN A 190 7.49 -2.33 8.27
CA GLN A 190 8.90 -2.40 7.87
C GLN A 190 9.85 -2.37 9.09
N ASP A 191 9.59 -1.50 10.06
CA ASP A 191 10.40 -1.37 11.28
C ASP A 191 10.33 -2.65 12.13
N LEU A 192 9.14 -3.21 12.33
CA LEU A 192 8.96 -4.46 13.08
C LEU A 192 9.60 -5.66 12.36
N SER A 193 9.46 -5.74 11.03
CA SER A 193 10.12 -6.76 10.21
C SER A 193 11.65 -6.66 10.31
N SER A 194 12.20 -5.44 10.33
CA SER A 194 13.65 -5.20 10.47
C SER A 194 14.22 -5.64 11.82
N ARG A 195 13.36 -5.77 12.84
CA ARG A 195 13.69 -6.23 14.20
C ARG A 195 13.39 -7.72 14.41
N ASP A 196 13.12 -8.44 13.33
CA ASP A 196 12.81 -9.87 13.33
C ASP A 196 11.54 -10.24 14.14
N TYR A 197 10.56 -9.34 14.23
CA TYR A 197 9.24 -9.68 14.79
C TYR A 197 8.38 -10.47 13.79
N ASN A 198 7.59 -11.40 14.31
CA ASN A 198 6.62 -12.14 13.51
C ASN A 198 5.35 -11.31 13.34
N LEU A 199 4.86 -11.21 12.10
CA LEU A 199 3.70 -10.41 11.73
C LEU A 199 2.62 -11.29 11.13
N ASP A 200 1.37 -11.00 11.46
CA ASP A 200 0.18 -11.66 10.90
C ASP A 200 -0.86 -10.59 10.53
N LEU A 201 -0.78 -10.15 9.28
CA LEU A 201 -1.56 -9.05 8.74
C LEU A 201 -2.76 -9.60 7.98
N ASP A 202 -3.95 -9.39 8.54
CA ASP A 202 -5.20 -9.81 7.92
C ASP A 202 -5.86 -8.66 7.15
N PHE A 203 -5.94 -8.81 5.84
CA PHE A 203 -6.64 -7.89 4.93
C PHE A 203 -8.04 -8.39 4.56
N LYS A 204 -8.58 -9.44 5.21
CA LYS A 204 -9.82 -10.16 4.87
C LYS A 204 -9.77 -10.93 3.54
N PHE A 205 -9.25 -10.33 2.46
CA PHE A 205 -9.07 -10.99 1.16
C PHE A 205 -7.74 -11.74 1.05
N CYS A 206 -6.75 -11.35 1.85
CA CYS A 206 -5.42 -11.93 1.89
C CYS A 206 -4.87 -11.87 3.32
N ARG A 207 -4.18 -12.94 3.74
CA ARG A 207 -3.43 -13.00 5.00
C ARG A 207 -1.94 -13.03 4.69
N ILE A 208 -1.24 -11.98 5.09
CA ILE A 208 0.22 -11.86 4.92
C ILE A 208 0.87 -12.20 6.25
N GLN A 209 1.72 -13.23 6.24
CA GLN A 209 2.45 -13.70 7.41
C GLN A 209 3.94 -13.50 7.18
N VAL A 210 4.60 -12.79 8.11
CA VAL A 210 6.06 -12.72 8.18
C VAL A 210 6.48 -13.58 9.37
N LEU A 211 7.16 -14.70 9.10
CA LEU A 211 7.59 -15.66 10.12
C LEU A 211 9.09 -15.88 9.99
N ASP A 212 9.85 -15.50 11.01
CA ASP A 212 11.31 -15.61 11.07
C ASP A 212 12.01 -15.01 9.83
N GLY A 213 11.48 -13.90 9.32
CA GLY A 213 11.99 -13.22 8.11
C GLY A 213 11.64 -13.91 6.78
N ASP A 214 10.75 -14.91 6.78
CA ASP A 214 10.11 -15.47 5.58
C ASP A 214 8.72 -14.87 5.39
N LEU A 215 8.32 -14.63 4.14
CA LEU A 215 7.06 -13.99 3.78
C LEU A 215 6.13 -15.00 3.11
N LYS A 216 4.92 -15.14 3.64
CA LYS A 216 3.87 -16.01 3.10
C LYS A 216 2.60 -15.22 2.90
N ALA A 217 2.10 -15.18 1.66
CA ALA A 217 0.80 -14.61 1.33
C ALA A 217 -0.21 -15.73 1.07
N LYS A 218 -1.37 -15.67 1.72
CA LYS A 218 -2.49 -16.59 1.51
C LYS A 218 -3.71 -15.80 1.06
N PHE A 219 -4.09 -15.97 -0.19
CA PHE A 219 -5.25 -15.31 -0.77
C PHE A 219 -6.53 -16.12 -0.56
N SER A 220 -7.65 -15.42 -0.40
CA SER A 220 -8.96 -16.05 -0.35
C SER A 220 -9.33 -16.63 -1.74
N PRO A 221 -9.97 -17.81 -1.80
CA PRO A 221 -10.33 -18.43 -3.07
C PRO A 221 -11.44 -17.66 -3.81
N GLY A 222 -12.31 -16.94 -3.08
CA GLY A 222 -13.37 -16.12 -3.67
C GLY A 222 -12.82 -14.99 -4.55
N LEU A 223 -11.70 -14.38 -4.14
CA LEU A 223 -11.05 -13.31 -4.88
C LEU A 223 -10.66 -13.74 -6.30
N VAL A 224 -10.17 -14.97 -6.45
CA VAL A 224 -9.71 -15.50 -7.74
C VAL A 224 -10.86 -15.60 -8.73
N LEU A 225 -12.04 -16.04 -8.27
CA LEU A 225 -13.21 -16.20 -9.10
C LEU A 225 -13.74 -14.84 -9.58
N GLU A 226 -13.83 -13.86 -8.69
CA GLU A 226 -14.31 -12.52 -9.05
C GLU A 226 -13.31 -11.78 -9.94
N ALA A 227 -12.02 -11.83 -9.62
CA ALA A 227 -10.96 -11.25 -10.44
C ALA A 227 -10.97 -11.81 -11.88
N GLN A 228 -11.20 -13.11 -12.03
CA GLN A 228 -11.30 -13.76 -13.34
C GLN A 228 -12.50 -13.26 -14.15
N LYS A 229 -13.66 -13.04 -13.50
CA LYS A 229 -14.84 -12.44 -14.16
C LYS A 229 -14.56 -10.98 -14.55
N GLY A 230 -13.94 -10.21 -13.66
CA GLY A 230 -13.54 -8.83 -13.91
C GLY A 230 -12.63 -8.70 -15.12
N ALA A 231 -11.63 -9.59 -15.23
CA ALA A 231 -10.67 -9.60 -16.33
C ALA A 231 -11.29 -9.96 -17.69
N GLN A 232 -12.34 -10.79 -17.73
CA GLN A 232 -13.07 -11.10 -18.97
C GLN A 232 -13.76 -9.86 -19.55
N ASN A 233 -14.15 -8.90 -18.70
CA ASN A 233 -14.88 -7.69 -19.08
C ASN A 233 -13.97 -6.51 -19.47
N TRP A 234 -12.65 -6.68 -19.50
CA TRP A 234 -11.75 -5.60 -19.87
C TRP A 234 -12.00 -5.12 -21.32
N PRO A 235 -11.80 -3.84 -21.66
CA PRO A 235 -12.00 -3.35 -23.03
C PRO A 235 -10.94 -3.90 -23.99
N THR A 236 -11.34 -4.38 -25.18
CA THR A 236 -10.41 -4.90 -26.20
C THR A 236 -9.47 -3.79 -26.64
N ARG A 237 -8.19 -4.11 -26.92
CA ARG A 237 -7.20 -3.11 -27.37
C ARG A 237 -7.67 -2.30 -28.58
N GLU A 238 -8.50 -2.90 -29.44
CA GLU A 238 -9.13 -2.22 -30.59
C GLU A 238 -10.13 -1.12 -30.18
N ALA A 239 -10.73 -1.18 -28.99
CA ALA A 239 -11.56 -0.10 -28.45
C ALA A 239 -10.72 1.04 -27.83
N SER A 240 -9.42 0.82 -27.59
CA SER A 240 -8.48 1.83 -27.10
C SER A 240 -7.63 2.45 -28.22
N SER A 241 -7.90 2.13 -29.49
CA SER A 241 -7.24 2.73 -30.65
C SER A 241 -7.76 4.15 -30.92
N ASN A 242 -7.76 5.01 -29.90
CA ASN A 242 -7.29 6.35 -30.17
C ASN A 242 -5.76 6.20 -30.31
N PRO A 243 -5.20 6.21 -31.53
CA PRO A 243 -3.75 6.30 -31.64
C PRO A 243 -3.33 7.50 -30.79
N LEU A 244 -2.35 7.30 -29.90
CA LEU A 244 -1.63 8.41 -29.30
C LEU A 244 -1.31 9.38 -30.45
N PRO A 245 -1.71 10.66 -30.38
CA PRO A 245 -1.46 11.58 -31.46
C PRO A 245 0.03 11.51 -31.77
N THR A 246 0.34 11.18 -33.02
CA THR A 246 1.73 11.10 -33.48
C THR A 246 2.39 12.45 -33.15
N LEU A 247 3.69 12.48 -32.84
CA LEU A 247 4.40 13.75 -32.57
C LEU A 247 4.13 14.80 -33.68
N ALA A 248 3.94 14.34 -34.93
CA ALA A 248 3.54 15.15 -36.07
C ALA A 248 2.12 15.78 -35.96
N GLN A 249 1.16 15.10 -35.34
CA GLN A 249 -0.20 15.63 -35.09
C GLN A 249 -0.23 16.60 -33.91
N ALA A 250 0.58 16.36 -32.87
CA ALA A 250 0.72 17.27 -31.73
C ALA A 250 1.43 18.59 -32.12
N MET A 251 2.28 18.57 -33.16
CA MET A 251 2.97 19.76 -33.66
C MET A 251 2.21 20.50 -34.78
N SER A 252 1.08 19.96 -35.27
CA SER A 252 0.30 20.55 -36.36
C SER A 252 -0.84 21.47 -35.88
N THR A 253 -1.10 21.55 -34.57
CA THR A 253 -2.10 22.46 -33.99
C THR A 253 -1.42 23.50 -33.10
N VAL A 254 -0.60 24.35 -33.71
CA VAL A 254 -0.35 25.69 -33.17
C VAL A 254 -1.12 26.63 -34.10
N PRO A 255 -2.27 27.19 -33.68
CA PRO A 255 -2.82 28.36 -34.35
C PRO A 255 -1.82 29.49 -34.11
N CYS A 256 -1.10 29.89 -35.15
CA CYS A 256 -0.42 31.17 -35.17
C CYS A 256 -1.49 32.26 -35.19
N GLU A 257 -1.99 32.66 -34.02
CA GLU A 257 -2.62 33.96 -33.88
C GLU A 257 -1.51 35.02 -33.87
N GLU A 258 -1.46 35.74 -34.98
CA GLU A 258 -0.65 36.92 -35.23
C GLU A 258 -1.13 38.07 -34.30
N PRO A 259 -0.27 38.68 -33.49
CA PRO A 259 -0.67 39.80 -32.66
C PRO A 259 -0.79 41.07 -33.52
N ALA A 260 -2.01 41.37 -33.96
CA ALA A 260 -2.34 42.68 -34.51
C ALA A 260 -2.28 43.73 -33.40
N ALA A 261 -1.23 44.55 -33.46
CA ALA A 261 -1.08 45.76 -32.69
C ALA A 261 -2.24 46.73 -32.95
N LYS A 262 -2.94 47.13 -31.88
CA LYS A 262 -3.54 48.46 -31.77
C LYS A 262 -3.30 49.01 -30.38
N CYS A 263 -2.41 49.98 -30.34
CA CYS A 263 -2.35 51.00 -29.30
C CYS A 263 -3.69 51.74 -29.26
N GLU A 264 -4.25 51.94 -28.08
CA GLU A 264 -4.94 53.20 -27.78
C GLU A 264 -5.03 53.41 -26.26
N ASN A 265 -4.37 54.50 -25.87
CA ASN A 265 -4.50 55.33 -24.68
C ASN A 265 -5.69 55.06 -23.76
N ASN A 266 -5.41 55.05 -22.45
CA ASN A 266 -6.12 55.93 -21.53
C ASN A 266 -5.26 56.20 -20.30
N ASP A 267 -4.64 57.38 -20.33
CA ASP A 267 -4.34 58.17 -19.14
C ASP A 267 -5.62 58.38 -18.33
N SER A 268 -5.56 58.16 -17.01
CA SER A 268 -6.12 59.06 -16.01
C SER A 268 -5.85 58.55 -14.60
N CYS A 269 -4.96 59.26 -13.91
CA CYS A 269 -5.06 59.67 -12.52
C CYS A 269 -6.27 59.15 -11.72
N ASN A 270 -5.99 58.56 -10.55
CA ASN A 270 -6.21 59.33 -9.33
C ASN A 270 -5.28 58.91 -8.20
N LYS A 271 -4.87 59.96 -7.49
CA LYS A 271 -3.84 60.11 -6.47
C LYS A 271 -4.56 60.38 -5.15
N ALA A 272 -3.89 60.07 -4.04
CA ALA A 272 -4.17 60.53 -2.67
C ALA A 272 -5.32 59.77 -1.96
N GLU A 273 -5.34 59.48 -0.66
CA GLU A 273 -4.70 60.03 0.57
C GLU A 273 -4.55 58.88 1.59
N ALA A 274 -3.45 58.73 2.34
CA ALA A 274 -3.11 59.34 3.63
C ALA A 274 -3.91 58.85 4.87
N GLY A 275 -3.19 58.53 5.95
CA GLY A 275 -3.68 58.22 7.30
C GLY A 275 -3.24 56.82 7.77
N GLY A 276 -2.22 56.59 8.58
CA GLY A 276 -1.72 57.38 9.69
C GLY A 276 -2.47 57.01 10.97
N ASN A 277 -1.88 56.15 11.82
CA ASN A 277 -1.88 56.35 13.28
C ASN A 277 -0.78 55.51 13.93
N LYS A 278 -0.12 56.19 14.87
CA LYS A 278 1.14 55.92 15.55
C LYS A 278 0.80 55.86 17.04
N ALA A 279 1.45 54.95 17.76
CA ALA A 279 1.80 55.03 19.19
C ALA A 279 0.62 55.06 20.20
N ASP A 280 0.74 54.66 21.47
CA ASP A 280 1.84 54.68 22.41
C ASP A 280 1.72 53.53 23.46
N ASP A 281 2.87 53.19 24.06
CA ASP A 281 3.16 52.93 25.49
C ASP A 281 2.20 52.11 26.38
N GLU A 282 2.74 51.13 27.14
CA GLU A 282 3.36 51.42 28.46
C GLU A 282 3.98 50.16 29.09
N VAL A 283 5.12 50.38 29.73
CA VAL A 283 5.98 49.48 30.52
C VAL A 283 5.46 49.41 31.95
N VAL A 284 5.36 48.22 32.57
CA VAL A 284 5.64 48.08 34.01
C VAL A 284 6.30 46.72 34.32
N GLU A 285 7.51 46.88 34.86
CA GLU A 285 8.44 45.98 35.53
C GLU A 285 7.90 45.52 36.92
N ALA A 286 8.16 44.27 37.35
CA ALA A 286 8.54 43.99 38.75
C ALA A 286 8.90 42.52 39.02
N THR A 287 10.09 42.41 39.60
CA THR A 287 10.82 41.31 40.23
C THR A 287 10.23 40.86 41.57
N ASN A 288 10.41 39.58 41.95
CA ASN A 288 10.76 39.05 43.31
C ASN A 288 10.57 37.51 43.30
N ILE A 289 11.59 36.66 43.48
CA ILE A 289 12.48 36.36 44.63
C ILE A 289 11.73 35.85 45.88
N GLY A 290 12.08 34.62 46.30
CA GLY A 290 11.88 34.06 47.63
C GLY A 290 11.13 32.72 47.60
N ALA A 291 11.55 31.65 48.25
CA ALA A 291 12.76 31.25 48.97
C ALA A 291 12.73 29.70 48.99
#